data_AF-A0AAU5WEZ9-F1
#
_entry.id   AF-A0AAU5WEZ9-F1
#
_cell.length_a   1.000
_cell.length_b   1.000
_cell.length_c   1.000
_cell.angle_alpha   90.00
_cell.angle_beta   90.00
_cell.angle_gamma   90.00
#
_symmetry.space_group_name_H-M   'P 1'
#
loop_
_entity.id
_entity.type
_entity.pdbx_description
1 polymer ?
#
loop_
_entity_poly.entity_id
_entity_poly.type
_entity_poly.pdbx_seq_one_letter_code
_entity_poly.pdbx_strand_id
1 'polypeptide(L)'
;MDRRNMKVNEWEELTSWLGDEGIDCYAELIWGAPGETPESFMAGYDRLADRVTRIAVYPMLLLPNTRYSERKADYGIVSVRGDRDDFEYVLATGWVSFAENQRMHRFLFWARVVAEMAVLRHVWHGLRRLAGIRQSAVLKSLDSWFGEADDPSAEPMREAMRSAVFGAGDFGAGVAFLYTDPAAKRLLRRWWTERMTPLLPPEAAPVIEEMFRYDLLTMPLVGDDAAQAEGTVAVRGEVYHVRRGVRLAHDVPAITAALRAGATPDPLPGPVTVDLYYRAHAETAVNSTNHEIIVHYLGMPLAEITENAAADAGDSYR
;
A
#
# COMPACT_ATOMS: atom_id res chain seq x y z
N MET A 1 20.43 2.06 24.73
CA MET A 1 19.35 3.03 24.47
C MET A 1 18.04 2.26 24.63
N ASP A 2 17.36 2.39 25.77
CA ASP A 2 16.05 1.77 25.99
C ASP A 2 14.98 2.58 25.23
N ARG A 3 14.90 2.37 23.91
CA ARG A 3 13.74 2.82 23.13
C ARG A 3 12.53 2.08 23.69
N ARG A 4 11.68 2.80 24.42
CA ARG A 4 10.34 2.32 24.76
C ARG A 4 9.51 2.38 23.47
N ASN A 5 8.96 1.25 23.06
CA ASN A 5 7.93 1.24 22.02
C ASN A 5 6.82 2.21 22.44
N MET A 6 6.29 2.98 21.49
CA MET A 6 5.09 3.77 21.72
C MET A 6 4.01 2.83 22.26
N LYS A 7 3.31 3.23 23.33
CA LYS A 7 2.24 2.38 23.85
C LYS A 7 1.16 2.27 22.77
N VAL A 8 0.57 1.09 22.66
CA VAL A 8 -0.54 0.81 21.73
C VAL A 8 -1.66 1.86 21.80
N ASN A 9 -1.86 2.48 22.96
CA ASN A 9 -2.92 3.44 23.20
C ASN A 9 -2.56 4.83 22.64
N GLU A 10 -1.28 5.18 22.63
CA GLU A 10 -0.78 6.51 22.26
C GLU A 10 -0.76 6.71 20.73
N TRP A 11 -0.57 5.65 19.95
CA TRP A 11 -0.57 5.76 18.48
C TRP A 11 -1.98 5.87 17.89
N GLU A 12 -2.98 5.22 18.50
CA GLU A 12 -4.37 5.27 18.02
C GLU A 12 -4.99 6.66 18.16
N GLU A 13 -4.69 7.35 19.26
CA GLU A 13 -5.09 8.74 19.49
C GLU A 13 -4.35 9.68 18.54
N LEU A 14 -3.03 9.49 18.36
CA LEU A 14 -2.22 10.30 17.44
C LEU A 14 -2.69 10.19 15.99
N THR A 15 -2.94 8.97 15.50
CA THR A 15 -3.40 8.76 14.12
C THR A 15 -4.80 9.33 13.88
N SER A 16 -5.68 9.28 14.88
CA SER A 16 -6.99 9.94 14.82
C SER A 16 -6.83 11.44 14.69
N TRP A 17 -6.04 12.06 15.57
CA TRP A 17 -5.81 13.50 15.56
C TRP A 17 -5.17 13.98 14.26
N LEU A 18 -4.14 13.28 13.76
CA LEU A 18 -3.53 13.61 12.47
C LEU A 18 -4.54 13.52 11.32
N GLY A 19 -5.41 12.51 11.33
CA GLY A 19 -6.50 12.38 10.36
C GLY A 19 -7.50 13.54 10.42
N ASP A 20 -7.85 14.00 11.62
CA ASP A 20 -8.75 15.15 11.83
C ASP A 20 -8.13 16.47 11.33
N GLU A 21 -6.80 16.60 11.41
CA GLU A 21 -6.04 17.73 10.86
C GLU A 21 -5.77 17.60 9.35
N GLY A 22 -6.26 16.54 8.70
CA GLY A 22 -6.06 16.28 7.27
C GLY A 22 -4.63 15.84 6.91
N ILE A 23 -3.83 15.41 7.89
CA ILE A 23 -2.45 14.97 7.70
C ILE A 23 -2.45 13.48 7.39
N ASP A 24 -2.03 13.12 6.18
CA ASP A 24 -1.89 11.72 5.78
C ASP A 24 -0.71 11.09 6.54
N CYS A 25 -0.97 10.04 7.30
CA CYS A 25 0.03 9.31 8.04
C CYS A 25 0.16 7.89 7.50
N TYR A 26 1.39 7.40 7.42
CA TYR A 26 1.67 5.99 7.22
C TYR A 26 2.25 5.42 8.50
N ALA A 27 2.17 4.11 8.66
CA ALA A 27 2.76 3.43 9.79
C ALA A 27 3.89 2.50 9.35
N GLU A 28 4.80 2.23 10.27
CA GLU A 28 5.88 1.28 10.09
C GLU A 28 5.69 0.10 11.03
N LEU A 29 5.94 -1.11 10.52
CA LEU A 29 5.84 -2.35 11.28
C LEU A 29 7.09 -3.21 11.03
N ILE A 30 7.62 -3.82 12.09
CA ILE A 30 8.74 -4.75 11.97
C ILE A 30 8.21 -6.17 12.19
N TRP A 31 8.47 -7.06 11.24
CA TRP A 31 8.16 -8.49 11.32
C TRP A 31 9.33 -9.29 11.88
N GLY A 32 9.04 -10.26 12.74
CA GLY A 32 9.99 -11.28 13.19
C GLY A 32 10.66 -10.93 14.52
N ALA A 33 10.08 -10.00 15.28
CA ALA A 33 10.54 -9.69 16.63
C ALA A 33 10.40 -10.91 17.56
N PRO A 34 11.30 -11.13 18.53
CA PRO A 34 11.15 -12.22 19.50
C PRO A 34 9.80 -12.19 20.23
N GLY A 35 9.13 -13.33 20.30
CA GLY A 35 7.77 -13.47 20.84
C GLY A 35 6.64 -13.29 19.83
N GLU A 36 6.95 -12.86 18.60
CA GLU A 36 5.97 -12.73 17.53
C GLU A 36 5.72 -14.05 16.80
N THR A 37 4.49 -14.24 16.33
CA THR A 37 4.03 -15.35 15.48
C THR A 37 3.37 -14.78 14.22
N PRO A 38 3.25 -15.54 13.11
CA PRO A 38 2.51 -15.09 11.93
C PRO A 38 1.09 -14.60 12.28
N GLU A 39 0.41 -15.29 13.18
CA GLU A 39 -0.95 -14.96 13.63
C GLU A 39 -0.98 -13.63 14.39
N SER A 40 -0.07 -13.44 15.35
CA SER A 40 -0.02 -12.20 16.14
C SER A 40 0.38 -11.00 15.29
N PHE A 41 1.30 -11.18 14.34
CA PHE A 41 1.69 -10.13 13.41
C PHE A 41 0.52 -9.74 12.50
N MET A 42 -0.19 -10.71 11.93
CA MET A 42 -1.35 -10.43 11.06
C MET A 42 -2.47 -9.70 11.80
N ALA A 43 -2.74 -10.09 13.05
CA ALA A 43 -3.68 -9.38 13.91
C ALA A 43 -3.24 -7.94 14.19
N GLY A 44 -1.94 -7.72 14.44
CA GLY A 44 -1.36 -6.39 14.61
C GLY A 44 -1.44 -5.53 13.33
N TYR A 45 -1.11 -6.13 12.18
CA TYR A 45 -1.19 -5.49 10.87
C TYR A 45 -2.63 -5.04 10.56
N ASP A 46 -3.62 -5.92 10.73
CA ASP A 46 -5.02 -5.57 10.46
C ASP A 46 -5.54 -4.48 11.42
N ARG A 47 -5.15 -4.52 12.71
CA ARG A 47 -5.51 -3.44 13.66
C ARG A 47 -4.92 -2.10 13.25
N LEU A 48 -3.69 -2.10 12.73
CA LEU A 48 -3.04 -0.90 12.22
C LEU A 48 -3.71 -0.40 10.93
N ALA A 49 -4.05 -1.34 10.04
CA ALA A 49 -4.72 -1.07 8.77
C ALA A 49 -6.10 -0.43 8.96
N ASP A 50 -6.77 -0.63 10.10
CA ASP A 50 -8.02 0.05 10.40
C ASP A 50 -7.89 1.58 10.45
N ARG A 51 -6.70 2.08 10.81
CA ARG A 51 -6.42 3.51 10.97
C ARG A 51 -5.65 4.12 9.80
N VAL A 52 -4.70 3.38 9.23
CA VAL A 52 -3.88 3.85 8.10
C VAL A 52 -4.02 2.91 6.90
N THR A 53 -3.97 3.44 5.68
CA THR A 53 -4.04 2.62 4.47
C THR A 53 -2.67 2.13 4.01
N ARG A 54 -1.60 2.87 4.36
CA ARG A 54 -0.22 2.54 4.01
C ARG A 54 0.55 2.10 5.25
N ILE A 55 1.10 0.89 5.17
CA ILE A 55 1.93 0.31 6.23
C ILE A 55 3.21 -0.18 5.58
N ALA A 56 4.33 0.44 5.91
CA ALA A 56 5.65 -0.03 5.53
C ALA A 56 6.05 -1.17 6.46
N VAL A 57 6.37 -2.33 5.89
CA VAL A 57 6.72 -3.53 6.67
C VAL A 57 8.16 -3.93 6.40
N TYR A 58 8.95 -3.99 7.48
CA TYR A 58 10.35 -4.37 7.42
C TYR A 58 10.58 -5.72 8.10
N PRO A 59 11.32 -6.65 7.48
CA PRO A 59 11.80 -7.81 8.22
C PRO A 59 12.82 -7.37 9.27
N MET A 60 12.84 -8.05 10.41
CA MET A 60 13.83 -7.78 11.45
C MET A 60 15.24 -8.09 10.94
N LEU A 61 16.12 -7.09 11.06
CA LEU A 61 17.55 -7.23 10.85
C LEU A 61 18.27 -7.23 12.21
N LEU A 62 19.29 -8.07 12.35
CA LEU A 62 20.18 -8.03 13.51
C LEU A 62 21.32 -7.08 13.23
N LEU A 63 21.17 -5.86 13.75
CA LEU A 63 22.23 -4.88 13.76
C LEU A 63 23.29 -5.23 14.81
N PRO A 64 24.58 -5.00 14.54
CA PRO A 64 25.66 -5.23 15.49
C PRO A 64 25.50 -4.32 16.71
N ASN A 65 26.02 -4.75 17.86
CA ASN A 65 25.95 -4.01 19.12
C ASN A 65 24.51 -3.69 19.58
N THR A 66 23.56 -4.55 19.20
CA THR A 66 22.20 -4.52 19.74
C THR A 66 21.96 -5.68 20.68
N ARG A 67 21.04 -5.50 21.63
CA ARG A 67 20.65 -6.55 22.58
C ARG A 67 20.23 -7.85 21.90
N TYR A 68 19.58 -7.77 20.73
CA TYR A 68 19.19 -8.96 19.98
C TYR A 68 20.40 -9.67 19.36
N SER A 69 21.40 -8.93 18.87
CA SER A 69 22.64 -9.51 18.36
C SER A 69 23.51 -10.18 19.44
N GLU A 70 23.51 -9.64 20.66
CA GLU A 70 24.27 -10.17 21.80
C GLU A 70 23.62 -11.40 22.44
N ARG A 71 22.30 -11.54 22.32
CA ARG A 71 21.50 -12.57 23.02
C ARG A 71 20.73 -13.47 22.06
N LYS A 72 21.29 -13.77 20.88
CA LYS A 72 20.62 -14.62 19.87
C LYS A 72 20.16 -15.96 20.41
N ALA A 73 21.01 -16.62 21.20
CA ALA A 73 20.71 -17.92 21.80
C ALA A 73 19.46 -17.87 22.68
N ASP A 74 19.30 -16.80 23.48
CA ASP A 74 18.17 -16.64 24.40
C ASP A 74 16.83 -16.50 23.67
N TYR A 75 16.85 -15.99 22.44
CA TYR A 75 15.68 -15.80 21.60
C TYR A 75 15.53 -16.89 20.51
N GLY A 76 16.41 -17.89 20.51
CA GLY A 76 16.44 -18.94 19.49
C GLY A 76 16.66 -18.42 18.06
N ILE A 77 17.38 -17.30 17.90
CA ILE A 77 17.54 -16.65 16.59
C ILE A 77 18.54 -17.42 15.73
N VAL A 78 18.09 -17.81 14.55
CA VAL A 78 18.92 -18.31 13.45
C VAL A 78 19.01 -17.20 12.41
N SER A 79 20.22 -16.81 12.05
CA SER A 79 20.47 -15.71 11.12
C SER A 79 21.59 -16.01 10.15
N VAL A 80 21.65 -15.24 9.06
CA VAL A 80 22.73 -15.27 8.08
C VAL A 80 23.20 -13.84 7.79
N ARG A 81 24.50 -13.67 7.57
CA ARG A 81 25.10 -12.40 7.13
C ARG A 81 25.52 -12.55 5.67
N GLY A 82 25.16 -11.58 4.84
CA GLY A 82 25.72 -11.48 3.48
C GLY A 82 27.18 -11.03 3.52
N ASP A 83 27.97 -11.38 2.49
CA ASP A 83 29.43 -11.11 2.48
C ASP A 83 29.79 -9.62 2.66
N ARG A 84 28.87 -8.71 2.33
CA ARG A 84 29.07 -7.25 2.38
C ARG A 84 28.14 -6.54 3.35
N ASP A 85 27.32 -7.27 4.08
CA ASP A 85 26.30 -6.67 4.95
C ASP A 85 26.85 -6.47 6.35
N ASP A 86 26.62 -5.30 6.93
CA ASP A 86 26.98 -4.98 8.31
C ASP A 86 25.92 -5.46 9.33
N PHE A 87 24.83 -6.07 8.84
CA PHE A 87 23.74 -6.66 9.62
C PHE A 87 23.50 -8.13 9.26
N GLU A 88 22.60 -8.80 9.96
CA GLU A 88 22.21 -10.19 9.65
C GLU A 88 20.71 -10.31 9.42
N TYR A 89 20.34 -11.13 8.44
CA TYR A 89 18.96 -11.48 8.14
C TYR A 89 18.49 -12.56 9.11
N VAL A 90 17.38 -12.32 9.79
CA VAL A 90 16.74 -13.31 10.66
C VAL A 90 16.03 -14.34 9.78
N LEU A 91 16.46 -15.59 9.89
CA LEU A 91 15.91 -16.72 9.15
C LEU A 91 14.83 -17.46 9.95
N ALA A 92 15.03 -17.58 11.27
CA ALA A 92 14.08 -18.19 12.21
C ALA A 92 14.31 -17.65 13.64
N THR A 93 13.33 -17.85 14.52
CA THR A 93 13.41 -17.54 15.95
C THR A 93 12.88 -18.72 16.78
N GLY A 94 12.91 -18.60 18.11
CA GLY A 94 12.26 -19.57 19.00
C GLY A 94 10.74 -19.70 18.82
N TRP A 95 10.09 -18.78 18.10
CA TRP A 95 8.64 -18.74 17.86
C TRP A 95 8.24 -18.94 16.40
N VAL A 96 9.16 -18.70 15.46
CA VAL A 96 8.90 -18.73 14.03
C VAL A 96 9.93 -19.62 13.35
N SER A 97 9.46 -20.69 12.72
CA SER A 97 10.30 -21.55 11.90
C SER A 97 10.74 -20.89 10.60
N PHE A 98 11.79 -21.42 9.98
CA PHE A 98 12.26 -20.98 8.67
C PHE A 98 11.16 -20.96 7.59
N ALA A 99 10.34 -22.01 7.56
CA ALA A 99 9.26 -22.15 6.58
C ALA A 99 8.13 -21.13 6.83
N GLU A 100 7.81 -20.83 8.09
CA GLU A 100 6.85 -19.77 8.43
C GLU A 100 7.37 -18.40 8.05
N ASN A 101 8.65 -18.12 8.35
CA ASN A 101 9.28 -16.86 7.99
C ASN A 101 9.30 -16.68 6.45
N GLN A 102 9.63 -17.72 5.70
CA GLN A 102 9.58 -17.69 4.23
C GLN A 102 8.17 -17.36 3.70
N ARG A 103 7.11 -17.94 4.28
CA ARG A 103 5.73 -17.59 3.92
C ARG A 103 5.41 -16.13 4.25
N MET A 104 5.90 -15.63 5.38
CA MET A 104 5.70 -14.25 5.78
C MET A 104 6.43 -13.25 4.87
N HIS A 105 7.59 -13.61 4.32
CA HIS A 105 8.25 -12.79 3.31
C HIS A 105 7.40 -12.56 2.05
N ARG A 106 6.57 -13.54 1.65
CA ARG A 106 5.59 -13.33 0.56
C ARG A 106 4.54 -12.30 0.93
N PHE A 107 4.06 -12.32 2.18
CA PHE A 107 3.14 -11.29 2.66
C PHE A 107 3.80 -9.90 2.68
N LEU A 108 5.02 -9.81 3.21
CA LEU A 108 5.80 -8.56 3.24
C LEU A 108 5.97 -7.97 1.84
N PHE A 109 6.22 -8.81 0.84
CA PHE A 109 6.27 -8.38 -0.57
C PHE A 109 5.00 -7.65 -0.99
N TRP A 110 3.82 -8.24 -0.77
CA TRP A 110 2.56 -7.60 -1.15
C TRP A 110 2.22 -6.37 -0.30
N ALA A 111 2.51 -6.41 1.00
CA ALA A 111 2.35 -5.25 1.87
C ALA A 111 3.17 -4.06 1.34
N ARG A 112 4.40 -4.31 0.90
CA ARG A 112 5.28 -3.28 0.31
C ARG A 112 4.83 -2.85 -1.08
N VAL A 113 4.69 -3.80 -1.99
CA VAL A 113 4.44 -3.52 -3.41
C VAL A 113 3.04 -2.94 -3.67
N VAL A 114 2.06 -3.23 -2.81
CA VAL A 114 0.67 -2.77 -3.00
C VAL A 114 0.22 -1.75 -1.96
N ALA A 115 0.34 -2.06 -0.67
CA ALA A 115 -0.20 -1.19 0.38
C ALA A 115 0.71 0.03 0.65
N GLU A 116 2.02 -0.20 0.88
CA GLU A 116 3.00 0.87 1.10
C GLU A 116 3.09 1.77 -0.13
N MET A 117 3.20 1.18 -1.33
CA MET A 117 3.31 1.92 -2.60
C MET A 117 2.00 2.52 -3.13
N ALA A 118 0.88 2.41 -2.39
CA ALA A 118 -0.41 3.00 -2.71
C ALA A 118 -1.01 2.59 -4.08
N VAL A 119 -0.75 1.35 -4.52
CA VAL A 119 -1.38 0.77 -5.73
C VAL A 119 -2.89 0.69 -5.56
N LEU A 120 -3.32 0.32 -4.36
CA LEU A 120 -4.69 0.46 -3.88
C LEU A 120 -4.64 1.50 -2.76
N ARG A 121 -5.44 2.56 -2.84
CA ARG A 121 -5.42 3.69 -1.90
C ARG A 121 -6.80 3.91 -1.28
N HIS A 122 -7.82 3.93 -2.12
CA HIS A 122 -9.18 4.29 -1.79
C HIS A 122 -9.99 3.07 -1.36
N VAL A 123 -9.87 1.95 -2.08
CA VAL A 123 -10.72 0.76 -1.87
C VAL A 123 -10.55 0.13 -0.49
N TRP A 124 -9.43 0.35 0.18
CA TRP A 124 -9.17 -0.15 1.52
C TRP A 124 -10.25 0.24 2.54
N HIS A 125 -10.74 1.47 2.46
CA HIS A 125 -11.80 1.93 3.35
C HIS A 125 -13.12 1.20 3.08
N GLY A 126 -13.49 1.03 1.81
CA GLY A 126 -14.70 0.31 1.41
C GLY A 126 -14.66 -1.16 1.83
N LEU A 127 -13.54 -1.85 1.54
CA LEU A 127 -13.35 -3.25 1.92
C LEU A 127 -13.50 -3.47 3.42
N ARG A 128 -12.87 -2.63 4.25
CA ARG A 128 -12.94 -2.79 5.71
C ARG A 128 -14.31 -2.38 6.28
N ARG A 129 -14.81 -1.21 5.90
CA ARG A 129 -15.97 -0.59 6.55
C ARG A 129 -17.31 -1.08 6.00
N LEU A 130 -17.36 -1.46 4.73
CA LEU A 130 -18.59 -1.87 4.06
C LEU A 130 -18.66 -3.39 3.86
N ALA A 131 -17.52 -4.07 3.70
CA ALA A 131 -17.48 -5.52 3.50
C ALA A 131 -16.87 -6.33 4.66
N GLY A 132 -16.27 -5.68 5.66
CA GLY A 132 -15.58 -6.38 6.76
C GLY A 132 -14.34 -7.17 6.31
N ILE A 133 -13.80 -6.87 5.12
CA ILE A 133 -12.64 -7.55 4.55
C ILE A 133 -11.36 -6.89 5.05
N ARG A 134 -10.52 -7.69 5.70
CA ARG A 134 -9.24 -7.26 6.28
C ARG A 134 -8.18 -7.03 5.19
N GLN A 135 -7.32 -6.03 5.38
CA GLN A 135 -6.26 -5.72 4.41
C GLN A 135 -5.31 -6.91 4.24
N SER A 136 -4.97 -7.62 5.32
CA SER A 136 -4.11 -8.79 5.24
C SER A 136 -4.69 -9.92 4.37
N ALA A 137 -6.02 -10.09 4.39
CA ALA A 137 -6.72 -11.09 3.59
C ALA A 137 -6.66 -10.76 2.09
N VAL A 138 -6.75 -9.48 1.74
CA VAL A 138 -6.65 -9.01 0.35
C VAL A 138 -5.23 -9.24 -0.20
N LEU A 139 -4.20 -8.90 0.58
CA LEU A 139 -2.80 -9.11 0.19
C LEU A 139 -2.48 -10.62 0.03
N LYS A 140 -3.01 -11.48 0.90
CA LYS A 140 -2.91 -12.94 0.73
C LYS A 140 -3.67 -13.47 -0.48
N SER A 141 -4.79 -12.84 -0.82
CA SER A 141 -5.56 -13.15 -2.03
C SER A 141 -4.76 -12.84 -3.31
N LEU A 142 -4.07 -11.69 -3.36
CA LEU A 142 -3.14 -11.37 -4.44
C LEU A 142 -2.02 -12.41 -4.55
N ASP A 143 -1.42 -12.78 -3.42
CA ASP A 143 -0.35 -13.77 -3.37
C ASP A 143 -0.74 -15.15 -3.93
N SER A 144 -1.89 -15.68 -3.51
CA SER A 144 -2.42 -16.94 -4.02
C SER A 144 -2.80 -16.81 -5.50
N TRP A 145 -3.51 -15.75 -5.88
CA TRP A 145 -3.98 -15.60 -7.26
C TRP A 145 -2.84 -15.45 -8.25
N PHE A 146 -1.86 -14.57 -8.00
CA PHE A 146 -0.71 -14.43 -8.90
C PHE A 146 0.13 -15.70 -8.96
N GLY A 147 0.20 -16.48 -7.87
CA GLY A 147 0.87 -17.79 -7.85
C GLY A 147 0.17 -18.86 -8.67
N GLU A 148 -1.15 -18.77 -8.84
CA GLU A 148 -2.00 -19.77 -9.52
C GLU A 148 -2.43 -19.33 -10.93
N ALA A 149 -2.27 -18.05 -11.27
CA ALA A 149 -2.74 -17.49 -12.53
C ALA A 149 -1.99 -18.08 -13.74
N ASP A 150 -2.75 -18.77 -14.59
CA ASP A 150 -2.30 -19.20 -15.92
C ASP A 150 -2.41 -18.04 -16.91
N ASP A 151 -1.52 -17.05 -16.76
CA ASP A 151 -1.34 -15.93 -17.69
C ASP A 151 0.17 -15.62 -17.80
N PRO A 152 0.78 -15.73 -19.00
CA PRO A 152 2.20 -15.40 -19.19
C PRO A 152 2.56 -13.97 -18.77
N SER A 153 1.62 -13.02 -18.87
CA SER A 153 1.84 -11.65 -18.40
C SER A 153 2.01 -11.53 -16.88
N ALA A 154 1.66 -12.57 -16.11
CA ALA A 154 1.89 -12.60 -14.66
C ALA A 154 3.31 -13.07 -14.29
N GLU A 155 4.11 -13.58 -15.24
CA GLU A 155 5.47 -14.09 -14.94
C GLU A 155 6.41 -13.05 -14.33
N PRO A 156 6.47 -11.79 -14.81
CA PRO A 156 7.36 -10.79 -14.19
C PRO A 156 7.06 -10.57 -12.70
N MET A 157 5.77 -10.51 -12.35
CA MET A 157 5.34 -10.41 -10.95
C MET A 157 5.68 -11.68 -10.17
N ARG A 158 5.43 -12.87 -10.73
CA ARG A 158 5.80 -14.14 -10.09
C ARG A 158 7.31 -14.24 -9.83
N GLU A 159 8.14 -13.74 -10.75
CA GLU A 159 9.59 -13.69 -10.55
C GLU A 159 9.99 -12.73 -9.42
N ALA A 160 9.42 -11.52 -9.40
CA ALA A 160 9.63 -10.58 -8.30
C ALA A 160 9.19 -11.16 -6.94
N MET A 161 8.09 -11.90 -6.89
CA MET A 161 7.63 -12.59 -5.68
C MET A 161 8.61 -13.70 -5.25
N ARG A 162 9.16 -14.48 -6.19
CA ARG A 162 10.14 -15.55 -5.90
C ARG A 162 11.44 -14.99 -5.35
N SER A 163 11.86 -13.80 -5.79
CA SER A 163 13.08 -13.15 -5.30
C SER A 163 12.92 -12.55 -3.90
N ALA A 164 11.69 -12.29 -3.44
CA ALA A 164 11.38 -11.61 -2.17
C ALA A 164 11.76 -12.35 -0.87
N VAL A 165 12.43 -13.50 -0.98
CA VAL A 165 12.78 -14.36 0.13
C VAL A 165 13.95 -13.76 0.94
N PHE A 166 13.79 -13.65 2.26
CA PHE A 166 14.78 -13.13 3.23
C PHE A 166 15.27 -11.69 3.03
N GLY A 167 14.43 -10.82 2.45
CA GLY A 167 14.70 -9.38 2.42
C GLY A 167 15.65 -8.90 1.32
N ALA A 168 16.18 -9.82 0.50
CA ALA A 168 16.95 -9.51 -0.71
C ALA A 168 16.07 -9.36 -1.97
N GLY A 169 14.76 -9.14 -1.77
CA GLY A 169 13.77 -9.09 -2.82
C GLY A 169 13.91 -7.93 -3.78
N ASP A 170 13.67 -8.18 -5.06
CA ASP A 170 13.49 -7.11 -6.05
C ASP A 170 12.07 -6.53 -5.94
N PHE A 171 11.83 -5.80 -4.86
CA PHE A 171 10.58 -5.04 -4.69
C PHE A 171 10.41 -4.00 -5.81
N GLY A 172 11.52 -3.48 -6.33
CA GLY A 172 11.52 -2.52 -7.43
C GLY A 172 10.88 -3.07 -8.69
N ALA A 173 11.22 -4.30 -9.09
CA ALA A 173 10.60 -4.97 -10.23
C ALA A 173 9.09 -5.16 -10.04
N GLY A 174 8.65 -5.52 -8.83
CA GLY A 174 7.22 -5.67 -8.51
C GLY A 174 6.46 -4.34 -8.64
N VAL A 175 7.02 -3.26 -8.08
CA VAL A 175 6.43 -1.90 -8.16
C VAL A 175 6.41 -1.40 -9.60
N ALA A 176 7.54 -1.50 -10.30
CA ALA A 176 7.66 -1.10 -11.70
C ALA A 176 6.64 -1.85 -12.57
N PHE A 177 6.50 -3.16 -12.39
CA PHE A 177 5.49 -3.94 -13.11
C PHE A 177 4.07 -3.38 -12.88
N LEU A 178 3.67 -3.15 -11.63
CA LEU A 178 2.30 -2.69 -11.33
C LEU A 178 1.98 -1.33 -11.93
N TYR A 179 2.97 -0.43 -11.99
CA TYR A 179 2.76 0.92 -12.49
C TYR A 179 3.02 1.12 -13.98
N THR A 180 3.92 0.33 -14.57
CA THR A 180 4.41 0.58 -15.94
C THR A 180 3.94 -0.47 -16.95
N ASP A 181 3.61 -1.69 -16.53
CA ASP A 181 3.22 -2.74 -17.45
C ASP A 181 1.73 -2.63 -17.83
N PRO A 182 1.37 -2.51 -19.12
CA PRO A 182 -0.03 -2.42 -19.55
C PRO A 182 -0.88 -3.64 -19.11
N ALA A 183 -0.27 -4.80 -18.91
CA ALA A 183 -0.94 -6.00 -18.45
C ALA A 183 -1.29 -5.95 -16.96
N ALA A 184 -0.58 -5.18 -16.13
CA ALA A 184 -0.79 -5.15 -14.69
C ALA A 184 -2.22 -4.76 -14.32
N LYS A 185 -2.75 -3.67 -14.90
CA LYS A 185 -4.15 -3.23 -14.66
C LYS A 185 -5.16 -4.28 -15.13
N ARG A 186 -4.87 -5.03 -16.21
CA ARG A 186 -5.73 -6.13 -16.68
C ARG A 186 -5.73 -7.29 -15.68
N LEU A 187 -4.55 -7.69 -15.20
CA LEU A 187 -4.39 -8.76 -14.23
C LEU A 187 -5.04 -8.40 -12.89
N LEU A 188 -4.87 -7.17 -12.40
CA LEU A 188 -5.56 -6.69 -11.19
C LEU A 188 -7.08 -6.75 -11.34
N ARG A 189 -7.64 -6.33 -12.49
CA ARG A 189 -9.10 -6.46 -12.73
C ARG A 189 -9.57 -7.91 -12.75
N ARG A 190 -8.77 -8.79 -13.35
CA ARG A 190 -9.08 -10.23 -13.39
C ARG A 190 -9.03 -10.84 -11.99
N TRP A 191 -7.97 -10.58 -11.23
CA TRP A 191 -7.87 -10.95 -9.81
C TRP A 191 -9.09 -10.45 -9.01
N TRP A 192 -9.43 -9.16 -9.16
CA TRP A 192 -10.55 -8.56 -8.45
C TRP A 192 -11.86 -9.30 -8.75
N THR A 193 -12.14 -9.52 -10.03
CA THR A 193 -13.36 -10.23 -10.48
C THR A 193 -13.40 -11.66 -9.97
N GLU A 194 -12.28 -12.38 -10.02
CA GLU A 194 -12.23 -13.80 -9.66
C GLU A 194 -12.17 -14.05 -8.15
N ARG A 195 -11.58 -13.14 -7.37
CA ARG A 195 -11.31 -13.36 -5.94
C ARG A 195 -12.01 -12.39 -5.00
N MET A 196 -12.19 -11.13 -5.41
CA MET A 196 -12.71 -10.09 -4.53
C MET A 196 -14.20 -9.91 -4.69
N THR A 197 -14.72 -9.73 -5.91
CA THR A 197 -16.15 -9.57 -6.20
C THR A 197 -17.03 -10.65 -5.52
N PRO A 198 -16.68 -11.96 -5.53
CA PRO A 198 -17.49 -12.99 -4.88
C PRO A 198 -17.59 -12.86 -3.35
N LEU A 199 -16.70 -12.08 -2.72
CA LEU A 199 -16.67 -11.85 -1.28
C LEU A 199 -17.43 -10.58 -0.87
N LEU A 200 -17.84 -9.75 -1.83
CA LEU A 200 -18.48 -8.47 -1.53
C LEU A 200 -19.97 -8.68 -1.19
N PRO A 201 -20.49 -8.03 -0.14
CA PRO A 201 -21.93 -7.97 0.10
C PRO A 201 -22.64 -7.32 -1.11
N PRO A 202 -23.75 -7.88 -1.62
CA PRO A 202 -24.42 -7.38 -2.83
C PRO A 202 -24.77 -5.89 -2.79
N GLU A 203 -25.12 -5.37 -1.61
CA GLU A 203 -25.46 -3.97 -1.36
C GLU A 203 -24.26 -3.03 -1.41
N ALA A 204 -23.06 -3.53 -1.09
CA ALA A 204 -21.83 -2.76 -1.07
C ALA A 204 -20.96 -2.98 -2.32
N ALA A 205 -21.21 -4.04 -3.08
CA ALA A 205 -20.41 -4.41 -4.23
C ALA A 205 -20.28 -3.27 -5.27
N PRO A 206 -21.36 -2.57 -5.70
CA PRO A 206 -21.23 -1.52 -6.72
C PRO A 206 -20.31 -0.38 -6.31
N VAL A 207 -20.40 0.07 -5.06
CA VAL A 207 -19.55 1.16 -4.55
C VAL A 207 -18.10 0.70 -4.38
N ILE A 208 -17.85 -0.49 -3.83
CA ILE A 208 -16.48 -1.00 -3.63
C ILE A 208 -15.80 -1.27 -4.99
N GLU A 209 -16.53 -1.84 -5.96
CA GLU A 209 -16.01 -2.04 -7.32
C GLU A 209 -15.66 -0.72 -8.00
N GLU A 210 -16.47 0.31 -7.79
CA GLU A 210 -16.19 1.65 -8.29
C GLU A 210 -14.97 2.28 -7.60
N MET A 211 -14.78 2.06 -6.30
CA MET A 211 -13.57 2.48 -5.58
C MET A 211 -12.32 1.76 -6.11
N PHE A 212 -12.40 0.46 -6.38
CA PHE A 212 -11.31 -0.30 -7.01
C PHE A 212 -10.99 0.24 -8.41
N ARG A 213 -12.03 0.50 -9.22
CA ARG A 213 -11.86 1.11 -10.54
C ARG A 213 -11.18 2.48 -10.43
N TYR A 214 -11.57 3.28 -9.44
CA TYR A 214 -10.98 4.58 -9.15
C TYR A 214 -9.50 4.46 -8.79
N ASP A 215 -9.10 3.50 -7.93
CA ASP A 215 -7.69 3.23 -7.62
C ASP A 215 -6.86 2.99 -8.89
N LEU A 216 -7.36 2.16 -9.82
CA LEU A 216 -6.67 1.91 -11.10
C LEU A 216 -6.61 3.13 -12.01
N LEU A 217 -7.61 4.02 -11.93
CA LEU A 217 -7.64 5.27 -12.69
C LEU A 217 -6.63 6.28 -12.14
N THR A 218 -6.45 6.33 -10.82
CA THR A 218 -5.58 7.28 -10.12
C THR A 218 -4.13 6.83 -10.02
N MET A 219 -3.75 5.67 -10.55
CA MET A 219 -2.34 5.30 -10.69
C MET A 219 -1.56 6.35 -11.51
N PRO A 220 -0.26 6.55 -11.26
CA PRO A 220 0.56 7.50 -12.00
C PRO A 220 0.49 7.24 -13.51
N LEU A 221 0.52 8.31 -14.29
CA LEU A 221 0.60 8.21 -15.75
C LEU A 221 2.08 8.08 -16.16
N VAL A 222 2.40 6.99 -16.85
CA VAL A 222 3.74 6.68 -17.32
C VAL A 222 3.69 6.11 -18.75
N GLY A 223 4.71 6.41 -19.56
CA GLY A 223 4.80 5.90 -20.92
C GLY A 223 3.56 6.23 -21.77
N ASP A 224 2.96 5.20 -22.37
CA ASP A 224 1.81 5.34 -23.27
C ASP A 224 0.56 5.93 -22.56
N ASP A 225 0.38 5.67 -21.27
CA ASP A 225 -0.73 6.24 -20.49
C ASP A 225 -0.59 7.77 -20.35
N ALA A 226 0.64 8.27 -20.23
CA ALA A 226 0.92 9.71 -20.20
C ALA A 226 0.76 10.35 -21.57
N ALA A 227 1.14 9.64 -22.63
CA ALA A 227 0.95 10.09 -24.01
C ALA A 227 -0.54 10.21 -24.40
N GLN A 228 -1.42 9.45 -23.74
CA GLN A 228 -2.88 9.50 -23.94
C GLN A 228 -3.58 10.59 -23.11
N ALA A 229 -2.86 11.34 -22.27
CA ALA A 229 -3.45 12.45 -21.52
C ALA A 229 -3.95 13.56 -22.45
N GLU A 230 -5.02 14.26 -22.06
CA GLU A 230 -5.66 15.31 -22.86
C GLU A 230 -4.93 16.67 -22.80
N GLY A 231 -3.61 16.62 -22.63
CA GLY A 231 -2.72 17.75 -22.45
C GLY A 231 -2.29 17.97 -20.99
N THR A 232 -1.61 19.10 -20.79
CA THR A 232 -1.07 19.50 -19.50
C THR A 232 -1.64 20.83 -19.03
N VAL A 233 -1.65 21.03 -17.72
CA VAL A 233 -2.05 22.29 -17.07
C VAL A 233 -1.03 22.63 -15.99
N ALA A 234 -0.81 23.92 -15.76
CA ALA A 234 0.00 24.38 -14.64
C ALA A 234 -0.92 24.66 -13.43
N VAL A 235 -0.65 24.01 -12.30
CA VAL A 235 -1.33 24.27 -11.03
C VAL A 235 -0.26 24.66 -10.01
N ARG A 236 -0.31 25.90 -9.52
CA ARG A 236 0.64 26.46 -8.54
C ARG A 236 2.13 26.28 -8.92
N GLY A 237 2.46 26.40 -10.21
CA GLY A 237 3.84 26.32 -10.72
C GLY A 237 4.31 24.90 -11.07
N GLU A 238 3.51 23.88 -10.76
CA GLU A 238 3.78 22.48 -11.12
C GLU A 238 2.96 22.08 -12.35
N VAL A 239 3.51 21.18 -13.17
CA VAL A 239 2.88 20.70 -14.40
C VAL A 239 2.14 19.40 -14.12
N TYR A 240 0.87 19.35 -14.51
CA TYR A 240 0.02 18.17 -14.39
C TYR A 240 -0.50 17.73 -15.75
N HIS A 241 -0.52 16.44 -16.01
CA HIS A 241 -1.37 15.82 -17.03
C HIS A 241 -2.82 15.81 -16.53
N VAL A 242 -3.78 15.98 -17.45
CA VAL A 242 -5.20 15.97 -17.10
C VAL A 242 -5.95 14.91 -17.89
N ARG A 243 -6.81 14.17 -17.19
CA ARG A 243 -7.86 13.34 -17.76
C ARG A 243 -9.20 13.96 -17.40
N ARG A 244 -9.95 14.45 -18.39
CA ARG A 244 -11.18 15.20 -18.12
C ARG A 244 -12.41 14.33 -18.25
N GLY A 245 -13.48 14.78 -17.63
CA GLY A 245 -14.80 14.19 -17.86
C GLY A 245 -14.90 12.73 -17.40
N VAL A 246 -14.08 12.31 -16.42
CA VAL A 246 -14.11 10.94 -15.90
C VAL A 246 -15.43 10.74 -15.20
N ARG A 247 -16.28 9.90 -15.79
CA ARG A 247 -17.57 9.55 -15.21
C ARG A 247 -17.39 8.44 -14.19
N LEU A 248 -17.86 8.69 -12.98
CA LEU A 248 -17.96 7.70 -11.91
C LEU A 248 -19.44 7.40 -11.63
N ALA A 249 -19.78 6.14 -11.35
CA ALA A 249 -21.13 5.73 -10.94
C ALA A 249 -21.44 6.15 -9.50
N HIS A 250 -20.40 6.31 -8.68
CA HIS A 250 -20.44 6.77 -7.31
C HIS A 250 -19.40 7.87 -7.10
N ASP A 251 -19.67 8.82 -6.22
CA ASP A 251 -18.72 9.86 -5.83
C ASP A 251 -17.63 9.29 -4.91
N VAL A 252 -16.69 8.54 -5.51
CA VAL A 252 -15.61 7.86 -4.77
C VAL A 252 -14.77 8.84 -3.91
N PRO A 253 -14.40 10.04 -4.37
CA PRO A 253 -13.75 11.03 -3.51
C PRO A 253 -14.56 11.36 -2.25
N ALA A 254 -15.84 11.73 -2.40
CA ALA A 254 -16.69 12.08 -1.26
C ALA A 254 -16.94 10.87 -0.33
N ILE A 255 -17.15 9.68 -0.89
CA ILE A 255 -17.34 8.44 -0.14
C ILE A 255 -16.07 8.08 0.66
N THR A 256 -14.89 8.21 0.05
CA THR A 256 -13.62 7.95 0.73
C THR A 256 -13.40 8.94 1.87
N ALA A 257 -13.69 10.22 1.65
CA ALA A 257 -13.61 11.24 2.70
C ALA A 257 -14.57 10.93 3.86
N ALA A 258 -15.83 10.57 3.56
CA ALA A 258 -16.82 10.19 4.58
C ALA A 258 -16.36 8.95 5.39
N LEU A 259 -15.86 7.92 4.72
CA LEU A 259 -15.36 6.71 5.36
C LEU A 259 -14.13 6.97 6.25
N ARG A 260 -13.23 7.88 5.83
CA ARG A 260 -12.07 8.33 6.62
C ARG A 260 -12.50 9.05 7.90
N ALA A 261 -13.50 9.93 7.78
CA ALA A 261 -14.10 10.65 8.91
C ALA A 261 -14.97 9.75 9.82
N GLY A 262 -15.03 8.43 9.56
CA GLY A 262 -15.86 7.49 10.33
C GLY A 262 -17.37 7.63 10.08
N ALA A 263 -17.79 8.43 9.11
CA ALA A 263 -19.18 8.60 8.73
C ALA A 263 -19.69 7.42 7.88
N THR A 264 -21.01 7.27 7.82
CA THR A 264 -21.65 6.33 6.89
C THR A 264 -21.87 7.07 5.57
N PRO A 265 -21.21 6.68 4.47
CA PRO A 265 -21.42 7.31 3.17
C PRO A 265 -22.84 7.02 2.65
N ASP A 266 -23.35 7.89 1.78
CA ASP A 266 -24.53 7.54 0.99
C ASP A 266 -24.11 6.51 -0.07
N PRO A 267 -24.62 5.26 -0.01
CA PRO A 267 -24.26 4.23 -0.98
C PRO A 267 -25.01 4.40 -2.31
N LEU A 268 -25.98 5.33 -2.39
CA LEU A 268 -26.80 5.49 -3.58
C LEU A 268 -25.95 5.89 -4.79
N PRO A 269 -26.19 5.27 -5.95
CA PRO A 269 -25.56 5.69 -7.19
C PRO A 269 -25.89 7.15 -7.51
N GLY A 270 -24.87 7.94 -7.77
CA GLY A 270 -24.96 9.34 -8.13
C GLY A 270 -23.87 9.61 -9.14
N PRO A 271 -24.16 9.57 -10.46
CA PRO A 271 -23.11 9.69 -11.44
C PRO A 271 -22.44 11.06 -11.33
N VAL A 272 -21.16 11.07 -10.98
CA VAL A 272 -20.36 12.28 -10.91
C VAL A 272 -19.37 12.31 -12.05
N THR A 273 -19.02 13.52 -12.47
CA THR A 273 -17.97 13.73 -13.46
C THR A 273 -16.85 14.48 -12.79
N VAL A 274 -15.64 13.91 -12.83
CA VAL A 274 -14.45 14.49 -12.21
C VAL A 274 -13.35 14.63 -13.25
N ASP A 275 -12.51 15.65 -13.06
CA ASP A 275 -11.25 15.78 -13.78
C ASP A 275 -10.14 15.27 -12.85
N LEU A 276 -9.25 14.43 -13.36
CA LEU A 276 -8.13 13.88 -12.63
C LEU A 276 -6.83 14.50 -13.12
N TYR A 277 -6.01 14.93 -12.17
CA TYR A 277 -4.75 15.62 -12.41
C TYR A 277 -3.61 14.76 -11.87
N TYR A 278 -2.59 14.54 -12.70
CA TYR A 278 -1.44 13.69 -12.40
C TYR A 278 -0.19 14.52 -12.58
N ARG A 279 0.65 14.64 -11.54
CA ARG A 279 1.90 15.39 -11.66
C ARG A 279 2.77 14.77 -12.77
N ALA A 280 3.34 15.60 -13.64
CA ALA A 280 4.19 15.15 -14.74
C ALA A 280 5.50 14.53 -14.23
N HIS A 281 6.15 13.71 -15.06
CA HIS A 281 7.45 13.07 -14.79
C HIS A 281 7.44 11.96 -13.72
N ALA A 282 6.38 11.15 -13.68
CA ALA A 282 6.23 10.05 -12.74
C ALA A 282 7.23 8.89 -12.96
N GLU A 283 7.94 8.84 -14.09
CA GLU A 283 8.83 7.73 -14.46
C GLU A 283 9.95 7.50 -13.44
N THR A 284 10.49 8.57 -12.85
CA THR A 284 11.54 8.44 -11.82
C THR A 284 10.96 7.92 -10.52
N ALA A 285 9.73 8.32 -10.17
CA ALA A 285 9.04 7.90 -8.96
C ALA A 285 8.62 6.43 -9.00
N VAL A 286 8.02 5.96 -10.11
CA VAL A 286 7.56 4.55 -10.26
C VAL A 286 8.71 3.55 -10.27
N ASN A 287 9.89 3.98 -10.73
CA ASN A 287 11.10 3.16 -10.74
C ASN A 287 11.87 3.28 -9.41
N SER A 288 11.41 4.13 -8.49
CA SER A 288 11.91 4.19 -7.13
C SER A 288 11.07 3.29 -6.22
N THR A 289 11.69 2.68 -5.23
CA THR A 289 10.98 2.03 -4.12
C THR A 289 10.66 3.02 -3.00
N ASN A 290 10.53 4.31 -3.32
CA ASN A 290 10.23 5.37 -2.36
C ASN A 290 8.72 5.70 -2.39
N HIS A 291 8.00 5.13 -1.42
CA HIS A 291 6.57 5.34 -1.29
C HIS A 291 6.19 6.77 -0.87
N GLU A 292 7.09 7.56 -0.30
CA GLU A 292 6.81 8.97 0.02
C GLU A 292 6.76 9.80 -1.25
N ILE A 293 7.53 9.44 -2.27
CA ILE A 293 7.55 10.17 -3.54
C ILE A 293 6.35 9.78 -4.40
N ILE A 294 6.01 8.50 -4.49
CA ILE A 294 5.00 8.01 -5.45
C ILE A 294 3.61 8.63 -5.24
N VAL A 295 3.23 8.92 -3.99
CA VAL A 295 1.91 9.47 -3.66
C VAL A 295 1.66 10.85 -4.26
N HIS A 296 2.72 11.62 -4.55
CA HIS A 296 2.62 12.93 -5.20
C HIS A 296 2.35 12.85 -6.71
N TYR A 297 2.45 11.67 -7.31
CA TYR A 297 2.20 11.43 -8.74
C TYR A 297 0.87 10.71 -9.00
N LEU A 298 0.13 10.37 -7.95
CA LEU A 298 -1.21 9.79 -8.07
C LEU A 298 -2.19 10.82 -8.60
N GLY A 299 -3.14 10.34 -9.39
CA GLY A 299 -4.25 11.13 -9.90
C GLY A 299 -5.15 11.60 -8.77
N MET A 300 -5.48 12.88 -8.75
CA MET A 300 -6.40 13.45 -7.77
C MET A 300 -7.28 14.55 -8.38
N PRO A 301 -8.48 14.81 -7.80
CA PRO A 301 -9.29 15.95 -8.20
C PRO A 301 -8.61 17.29 -7.88
N LEU A 302 -8.98 18.36 -8.59
CA LEU A 302 -8.39 19.69 -8.39
C LEU A 302 -8.53 20.22 -6.94
N ALA A 303 -9.63 19.88 -6.27
CA ALA A 303 -9.85 20.24 -4.88
C ALA A 303 -8.75 19.68 -3.96
N GLU A 304 -8.41 18.40 -4.12
CA GLU A 304 -7.37 17.72 -3.34
C GLU A 304 -5.97 18.33 -3.59
N ILE A 305 -5.64 18.72 -4.84
CA ILE A 305 -4.37 19.42 -5.13
C ILE A 305 -4.29 20.74 -4.37
N THR A 306 -5.41 21.47 -4.33
CA THR A 306 -5.49 22.80 -3.75
C THR A 306 -5.37 22.77 -2.22
N GLU A 307 -5.95 21.73 -1.61
CA GLU A 307 -5.88 21.43 -0.17
C GLU A 307 -4.49 20.96 0.25
N ASN A 308 -3.91 19.97 -0.44
CA ASN A 308 -2.58 19.44 -0.12
C ASN A 308 -1.51 20.54 -0.18
N ALA A 309 -1.54 21.39 -1.21
CA ALA A 309 -0.58 22.47 -1.34
C ALA A 309 -0.82 23.63 -0.35
N ALA A 310 -1.97 23.71 0.32
CA ALA A 310 -2.19 24.67 1.41
C ALA A 310 -1.51 24.21 2.71
N ALA A 311 -1.42 22.90 2.94
CA ALA A 311 -0.67 22.32 4.05
C ALA A 311 0.84 22.58 3.91
N ASP A 312 1.42 22.34 2.72
CA ASP A 312 2.85 22.54 2.45
C ASP A 312 3.30 24.02 2.60
N ALA A 313 2.43 24.98 2.26
CA ALA A 313 2.74 26.39 2.40
C ALA A 313 2.78 26.86 3.88
N GLY A 314 2.06 26.17 4.77
CA GLY A 314 2.03 26.45 6.21
C GLY A 314 3.33 26.06 6.93
N ASP A 315 4.07 25.07 6.42
CA ASP A 315 5.35 24.60 6.96
C ASP A 315 6.55 25.49 6.58
N SER A 316 6.37 26.43 5.65
CA SER A 316 7.42 27.40 5.28
C SER A 316 7.55 28.58 6.25
N TYR A 317 6.72 28.63 7.31
CA TYR A 317 6.72 29.68 8.33
C TYR A 317 6.58 29.12 9.76
N ARG A 318 7.41 28.15 10.17
CA ARG A 318 7.69 27.87 11.60
C ARG A 318 9.13 27.43 11.84
#